data_AF-A0A9D9MWI8-F1
#
_entry.id   AF-A0A9D9MWI8-F1
#
_cell.length_a   1.000
_cell.length_b   1.000
_cell.length_c   1.000
_cell.angle_alpha   90.00
_cell.angle_beta   90.00
_cell.angle_gamma   90.00
#
_symmetry.space_group_name_H-M   'P 1'
#
loop_
_entity.id
_entity.type
_entity.pdbx_description
1 polymer ?
#
loop_
_entity_poly.entity_id
_entity_poly.type
_entity_poly.pdbx_seq_one_letter_code
_entity_poly.pdbx_strand_id
1 'polypeptide(L)'
;MALLRTMGRKALIPYGLYVAKGFISAHLAQGEKDNEKAAFSGEDLNNLLAALKGMWDHDRSASKGVMSCRGLYVFRHVGTDTDPVQRVRQAMLGCAPAQRLLDFGTHHREIADSIIDIRKTIAGSPRSFADYVVTVHRDRLPAGVELLEP
;
A
#
# COMPACT_ATOMS: atom_id res chain seq x y z
N MET A 1 -30.43 47.10 7.49
CA MET A 1 -29.08 46.51 7.47
C MET A 1 -29.22 45.03 7.11
N ALA A 2 -29.11 44.67 5.83
CA ALA A 2 -29.30 43.28 5.39
C ALA A 2 -28.05 42.46 5.70
N LEU A 3 -28.18 41.42 6.53
CA LEU A 3 -27.13 40.43 6.75
C LEU A 3 -26.87 39.69 5.43
N LEU A 4 -25.76 40.02 4.76
CA LEU A 4 -25.25 39.23 3.63
C LEU A 4 -24.97 37.80 4.12
N ARG A 5 -25.79 36.84 3.70
CA ARG A 5 -25.57 35.41 3.96
C ARG A 5 -24.47 34.91 3.02
N THR A 6 -23.42 34.33 3.58
CA THR A 6 -22.39 33.63 2.82
C THR A 6 -22.86 32.19 2.53
N MET A 7 -22.82 31.79 1.25
CA MET A 7 -23.10 30.41 0.84
C MET A 7 -21.79 29.63 0.80
N GLY A 8 -21.65 28.64 1.69
CA GLY A 8 -20.51 27.74 1.70
C GLY A 8 -20.57 26.73 0.55
N ARG A 9 -19.43 26.48 -0.11
CA ARG A 9 -19.27 25.40 -1.09
C ARG A 9 -18.34 24.33 -0.51
N LYS A 10 -18.73 23.07 -0.66
CA LYS A 10 -17.89 21.93 -0.27
C LYS A 10 -17.71 21.01 -1.46
N ALA A 11 -16.49 20.91 -1.95
CA ALA A 11 -16.13 19.92 -2.95
C ALA A 11 -16.01 18.56 -2.26
N LEU A 12 -16.58 17.52 -2.88
CA LEU A 12 -16.58 16.16 -2.37
C LEU A 12 -16.49 15.17 -3.52
N ILE A 13 -15.73 14.12 -3.31
CA ILE A 13 -15.59 13.01 -4.26
C ILE A 13 -16.63 11.96 -3.83
N PRO A 14 -17.60 11.59 -4.70
CA PRO A 14 -18.64 10.65 -4.31
C PRO A 14 -18.10 9.29 -3.87
N TYR A 15 -17.09 8.79 -4.59
CA TYR A 15 -16.32 7.62 -4.21
C TYR A 15 -15.00 7.60 -4.99
N GLY A 16 -13.92 7.15 -4.36
CA GLY A 16 -12.63 6.95 -5.00
C GLY A 16 -11.86 5.84 -4.29
N LEU A 17 -11.31 4.91 -5.06
CA LEU A 17 -10.36 3.92 -4.56
C LEU A 17 -8.95 4.41 -4.86
N TYR A 18 -8.20 4.74 -3.81
CA TYR A 18 -6.83 5.22 -3.91
C TYR A 18 -5.86 4.10 -3.58
N VAL A 19 -4.73 4.07 -4.29
CA VAL A 19 -3.65 3.12 -4.04
C VAL A 19 -2.41 3.91 -3.67
N ALA A 20 -1.88 3.66 -2.47
CA ALA A 20 -0.59 4.16 -2.03
C ALA A 20 0.48 3.09 -2.28
N LYS A 21 1.66 3.52 -2.73
CA LYS A 21 2.83 2.66 -2.91
C LYS A 21 3.89 3.08 -1.89
N GLY A 22 4.38 2.14 -1.10
CA GLY A 22 5.35 2.39 -0.03
C GLY A 22 6.58 1.48 -0.15
N PHE A 23 7.69 1.92 0.45
CA PHE A 23 8.96 1.20 0.45
C PHE A 23 9.59 1.27 1.84
N ILE A 24 10.10 0.14 2.32
CA ILE A 24 10.85 0.05 3.57
C ILE A 24 12.19 -0.59 3.24
N SER A 25 13.28 0.16 3.40
CA SER A 25 14.63 -0.33 3.15
C SER A 25 15.20 -0.98 4.41
N ALA A 26 15.48 -2.28 4.34
CA ALA A 26 16.11 -3.01 5.44
C ALA A 26 17.51 -2.48 5.77
N HIS A 27 18.24 -1.97 4.77
CA HIS A 27 19.56 -1.39 4.98
C HIS A 27 19.51 -0.09 5.80
N LEU A 28 18.54 0.78 5.51
CA LEU A 28 18.37 2.03 6.25
C LEU A 28 17.77 1.79 7.65
N ALA A 29 16.97 0.74 7.81
CA ALA A 29 16.35 0.36 9.08
C ALA A 29 17.37 -0.04 10.17
N GLN A 30 18.56 -0.53 9.78
CA GLN A 30 19.59 -0.98 10.74
C GLN A 30 20.31 0.15 11.49
N GLY A 31 20.13 1.42 11.07
CA GLY A 31 20.85 2.55 11.63
C GLY A 31 22.32 2.61 11.21
N GLU A 32 22.95 3.78 11.28
CA GLU A 32 24.41 3.90 11.15
C GLU A 32 25.09 3.27 12.37
N LYS A 33 26.16 2.49 12.15
CA LYS A 33 26.96 1.89 13.24
C LYS A 33 27.56 2.91 14.21
N ASP A 34 27.60 4.19 13.85
CA ASP A 34 28.34 5.25 14.54
C ASP A 34 27.46 6.35 15.16
N ASN A 35 26.13 6.31 14.98
CA ASN A 35 25.21 7.26 15.60
C ASN A 35 23.93 6.53 16.01
N GLU A 36 23.51 6.72 17.27
CA GLU A 36 22.33 6.14 17.94
C GLU A 36 20.97 6.55 17.31
N LYS A 37 20.86 6.61 15.98
CA LYS A 37 19.58 6.80 15.30
C LYS A 37 18.80 5.48 15.37
N ALA A 38 17.64 5.55 16.02
CA ALA A 38 16.73 4.45 16.31
C ALA A 38 16.67 3.40 15.19
N ALA A 39 17.09 2.18 15.51
CA ALA A 39 16.96 1.02 14.63
C ALA A 39 15.47 0.70 14.47
N PHE A 40 14.97 0.74 13.24
CA PHE A 40 13.59 0.37 12.94
C PHE A 40 13.46 -1.15 13.13
N SER A 41 12.71 -1.54 14.15
CA SER A 41 12.58 -2.93 14.58
C SER A 41 11.41 -3.64 13.90
N GLY A 42 11.34 -4.97 14.08
CA GLY A 42 10.17 -5.73 13.64
C GLY A 42 8.88 -5.35 14.38
N GLU A 43 8.99 -4.88 15.62
CA GLU A 43 7.83 -4.38 16.38
C GLU A 43 7.32 -3.06 15.81
N ASP A 44 8.23 -2.15 15.44
CA ASP A 44 7.87 -0.89 14.77
C ASP A 44 7.19 -1.14 13.43
N LEU A 45 7.62 -2.16 12.70
CA LEU A 45 6.95 -2.58 11.46
C LEU A 45 5.51 -3.03 11.73
N ASN A 46 5.29 -3.86 12.75
CA ASN A 46 3.94 -4.30 13.10
C ASN A 46 3.05 -3.12 13.51
N ASN A 47 3.60 -2.18 14.29
CA ASN A 47 2.90 -0.96 14.69
C ASN A 47 2.56 -0.09 13.48
N LEU A 48 3.48 0.05 12.53
CA LEU A 48 3.25 0.78 11.28
C LEU A 48 2.13 0.13 10.46
N LEU A 49 2.14 -1.19 10.30
CA LEU A 49 1.10 -1.92 9.56
C LEU A 49 -0.27 -1.80 10.24
N ALA A 50 -0.32 -1.88 11.57
CA ALA A 50 -1.54 -1.66 12.34
C ALA A 50 -2.06 -0.23 12.17
N ALA A 51 -1.17 0.76 12.25
CA ALA A 51 -1.49 2.17 12.04
C ALA A 51 -2.03 2.41 10.62
N LEU A 52 -1.46 1.80 9.58
CA LEU A 52 -1.92 1.95 8.19
C LEU A 52 -3.33 1.37 7.97
N LYS A 53 -3.69 0.29 8.68
CA LYS A 53 -5.05 -0.26 8.64
C LYS A 53 -6.06 0.69 9.28
N GLY A 54 -5.72 1.19 10.47
CA GLY A 54 -6.58 2.08 11.27
C GLY A 54 -6.43 3.57 10.94
N MET A 55 -5.67 3.93 9.90
CA MET A 55 -5.18 5.31 9.69
C MET A 55 -6.29 6.35 9.59
N TRP A 56 -7.46 5.96 9.10
CA TRP A 56 -8.61 6.85 8.90
C TRP A 56 -9.72 6.70 9.95
N ASP A 57 -9.64 5.71 10.85
CA ASP A 57 -10.70 5.48 11.83
C ASP A 57 -10.77 6.61 12.86
N HIS A 58 -9.62 7.20 13.20
CA HIS A 58 -9.48 8.29 14.16
C HIS A 58 -9.42 9.68 13.50
N ASP A 59 -9.28 9.76 12.17
CA ASP A 59 -9.14 11.03 11.43
C ASP A 59 -10.45 11.45 10.75
N ARG A 60 -11.48 11.66 11.58
CA ARG A 60 -12.81 12.09 11.12
C ARG A 60 -12.92 13.60 11.13
N SER A 61 -13.23 14.18 9.98
CA SER A 61 -13.49 15.61 9.87
C SER A 61 -14.62 15.88 8.88
N ALA A 62 -15.19 17.09 8.98
CA ALA A 62 -16.21 17.53 8.04
C ALA A 62 -15.71 17.43 6.59
N SER A 63 -14.44 17.74 6.29
CA SER A 63 -13.92 17.71 4.91
C SER A 63 -13.65 16.31 4.36
N LYS A 64 -13.34 15.32 5.21
CA LYS A 64 -12.85 13.99 4.78
C LYS A 64 -13.95 12.94 4.58
N GLY A 65 -15.12 13.12 5.20
CA GLY A 65 -16.20 12.14 5.09
C GLY A 65 -15.82 10.79 5.69
N VAL A 66 -16.16 9.69 5.02
CA VAL A 66 -15.83 8.31 5.45
C VAL A 66 -14.69 7.77 4.59
N MET A 67 -13.51 7.64 5.18
CA MET A 67 -12.34 7.01 4.58
C MET A 67 -12.02 5.73 5.36
N SER A 68 -11.57 4.68 4.66
CA SER A 68 -11.24 3.40 5.27
C SER A 68 -10.15 2.69 4.45
N CYS A 69 -9.27 1.97 5.13
CA CYS A 69 -8.31 1.09 4.45
C CYS A 69 -9.07 -0.16 3.94
N ARG A 70 -8.98 -0.43 2.64
CA ARG A 70 -9.69 -1.56 1.99
C ARG A 70 -8.83 -2.78 1.78
N GLY A 71 -7.52 -2.60 1.64
CA GLY A 71 -6.57 -3.68 1.47
C GLY A 71 -5.16 -3.17 1.71
N LEU A 72 -4.34 -4.01 2.34
CA LEU A 72 -2.93 -3.75 2.62
C LEU A 72 -2.13 -4.97 2.16
N TYR A 73 -1.31 -4.76 1.14
CA TYR A 73 -0.51 -5.81 0.52
C TYR A 73 0.97 -5.50 0.75
N VAL A 74 1.66 -6.39 1.45
CA VAL A 74 3.06 -6.21 1.84
C VAL A 74 3.91 -7.25 1.13
N PHE A 75 4.82 -6.77 0.27
CA PHE A 75 5.79 -7.64 -0.39
C PHE A 75 7.08 -7.69 0.42
N ARG A 76 7.37 -8.86 0.98
CA ARG A 76 8.58 -9.11 1.77
C ARG A 76 9.62 -9.86 0.94
N HIS A 77 10.81 -9.30 0.82
CA HIS A 77 11.95 -10.00 0.22
C HIS A 77 12.53 -10.99 1.23
N VAL A 78 12.64 -12.27 0.84
CA VAL A 78 13.15 -13.36 1.68
C VAL A 78 14.43 -14.01 1.13
N GLY A 79 14.78 -13.71 -0.12
CA GLY A 79 15.96 -14.28 -0.80
C GLY A 79 15.71 -15.68 -1.36
N THR A 80 16.55 -16.08 -2.31
CA THR A 80 16.50 -17.39 -2.98
C THR A 80 17.77 -18.22 -2.79
N ASP A 81 18.84 -17.63 -2.25
CA ASP A 81 20.14 -18.28 -2.15
C ASP A 81 20.12 -19.50 -1.20
N THR A 82 20.91 -20.52 -1.52
CA THR A 82 21.13 -21.69 -0.67
C THR A 82 21.94 -21.37 0.58
N ASP A 83 22.91 -20.45 0.49
CA ASP A 83 23.71 -20.01 1.62
C ASP A 83 22.90 -19.04 2.49
N PRO A 84 22.71 -19.32 3.80
CA PRO A 84 21.95 -18.44 4.69
C PRO A 84 22.49 -17.01 4.76
N VAL A 85 23.81 -16.81 4.69
CA VAL A 85 24.41 -15.47 4.80
C VAL A 85 24.14 -14.65 3.54
N GLN A 86 24.29 -15.27 2.37
CA GLN A 86 24.02 -14.61 1.08
C GLN A 86 22.53 -14.36 0.88
N ARG A 87 21.67 -15.28 1.33
CA ARG A 87 20.21 -15.12 1.27
C ARG A 87 19.74 -13.87 2.00
N VAL A 88 20.23 -13.66 3.22
CA VAL A 88 19.87 -12.49 4.03
C VAL A 88 20.36 -11.20 3.36
N ARG A 89 21.59 -11.19 2.82
CA ARG A 89 22.11 -10.03 2.08
C ARG A 89 21.31 -9.73 0.82
N GLN A 90 20.95 -10.76 0.05
CA GLN A 90 20.12 -10.63 -1.15
C GLN A 90 18.73 -10.08 -0.78
N ALA A 91 18.11 -10.59 0.29
CA ALA A 91 16.83 -10.09 0.78
C ALA A 91 16.89 -8.61 1.17
N MET A 92 17.98 -8.17 1.82
CA MET A 92 18.17 -6.76 2.21
C MET A 92 18.33 -5.82 1.02
N LEU A 93 18.97 -6.28 -0.07
CA LEU A 93 19.13 -5.49 -1.30
C LEU A 93 17.88 -5.50 -2.18
N GLY A 94 17.02 -6.51 -2.02
CA GLY A 94 15.80 -6.71 -2.79
C GLY A 94 15.96 -7.81 -3.83
N CYS A 95 15.01 -8.74 -3.85
CA CYS A 95 14.99 -9.88 -4.79
C CYS A 95 14.31 -9.56 -6.13
N ALA A 96 13.45 -8.54 -6.16
CA ALA A 96 12.68 -8.16 -7.33
C ALA A 96 12.53 -6.64 -7.42
N PRO A 97 12.46 -6.04 -8.62
CA PRO A 97 12.26 -4.61 -8.77
C PRO A 97 10.93 -4.12 -8.21
N ALA A 98 10.95 -2.96 -7.56
CA ALA A 98 9.78 -2.26 -7.02
C ALA A 98 8.59 -2.17 -8.00
N GLN A 99 8.85 -1.75 -9.24
CA GLN A 99 7.81 -1.60 -10.26
C GLN A 99 7.09 -2.93 -10.55
N ARG A 100 7.81 -4.05 -10.49
CA ARG A 100 7.24 -5.38 -10.78
C ARG A 100 6.26 -5.81 -9.70
N LEU A 101 6.49 -5.40 -8.46
CA LEU A 101 5.68 -5.76 -7.30
C LEU A 101 4.49 -4.81 -7.13
N LEU A 102 4.71 -3.51 -7.34
CA LEU A 102 3.75 -2.47 -6.98
C LEU A 102 2.93 -1.94 -8.16
N ASP A 103 3.29 -2.25 -9.40
CA ASP A 103 2.41 -1.96 -10.53
C ASP A 103 1.22 -2.91 -10.53
N PHE A 104 0.03 -2.32 -10.65
CA PHE A 104 -1.24 -3.02 -10.65
C PHE A 104 -1.97 -2.75 -11.95
N GLY A 105 -2.68 -3.76 -12.47
CA GLY A 105 -3.51 -3.60 -13.64
C GLY A 105 -4.83 -2.92 -13.31
N THR A 106 -5.38 -2.20 -14.30
CA THR A 106 -6.69 -1.57 -14.24
C THR A 106 -7.42 -1.75 -15.57
N HIS A 107 -8.69 -1.36 -15.65
CA HIS A 107 -9.42 -1.36 -16.93
C HIS A 107 -8.76 -0.55 -18.04
N HIS A 108 -8.07 0.53 -17.69
CA HIS A 108 -7.45 1.43 -18.66
C HIS A 108 -5.98 1.10 -18.93
N ARG A 109 -5.38 0.24 -18.09
CA ARG A 109 -3.97 -0.13 -18.19
C ARG A 109 -3.82 -1.58 -17.82
N GLU A 110 -3.75 -2.43 -18.82
CA GLU A 110 -3.44 -3.84 -18.63
C GLU A 110 -1.94 -4.04 -18.49
N ILE A 111 -1.56 -4.87 -17.53
CA ILE A 111 -0.18 -5.25 -17.27
C ILE A 111 -0.22 -6.77 -17.19
N ALA A 112 0.38 -7.47 -18.14
CA ALA A 112 0.23 -8.92 -18.28
C ALA A 112 0.59 -9.69 -16.98
N ASP A 113 1.65 -9.23 -16.30
CA ASP A 113 2.20 -9.91 -15.14
C ASP A 113 1.90 -9.20 -13.81
N SER A 114 0.96 -8.26 -13.75
CA SER A 114 0.61 -7.61 -12.47
C SER A 114 0.23 -8.64 -11.41
N ILE A 115 0.72 -8.43 -10.19
CA ILE A 115 0.37 -9.29 -9.05
C ILE A 115 -0.99 -8.89 -8.50
N ILE A 116 -1.34 -7.62 -8.58
CA ILE A 116 -2.62 -7.08 -8.13
C ILE A 116 -3.32 -6.45 -9.32
N ASP A 117 -4.58 -6.82 -9.53
CA ASP A 117 -5.45 -6.20 -10.52
C ASP A 117 -6.65 -5.57 -9.85
N ILE A 118 -6.98 -4.34 -10.25
CA ILE A 118 -8.11 -3.58 -9.71
C ILE A 118 -9.06 -3.25 -10.85
N ARG A 119 -10.22 -3.89 -10.84
CA ARG A 119 -11.21 -3.79 -11.91
C ARG A 119 -12.54 -3.24 -11.36
N LYS A 120 -12.98 -2.09 -11.87
CA LYS A 120 -14.33 -1.54 -11.72
C LYS A 120 -15.37 -2.35 -12.51
N THR A 121 -16.37 -2.89 -11.82
CA THR A 121 -17.37 -3.79 -12.40
C THR A 121 -18.57 -3.08 -13.03
N ILE A 122 -18.79 -1.81 -12.71
CA ILE A 122 -19.95 -1.05 -13.18
C ILE A 122 -19.63 -0.11 -14.34
N ALA A 123 -20.65 0.18 -15.15
CA ALA A 123 -20.64 1.32 -16.05
C ALA A 123 -20.83 2.63 -15.26
N GLY A 124 -20.13 3.70 -15.65
CA GLY A 124 -20.25 5.01 -15.00
C GLY A 124 -19.33 5.21 -13.78
N SER A 125 -19.73 6.11 -12.86
CA SER A 125 -18.93 6.49 -11.69
C SER A 125 -19.22 5.59 -10.48
N PRO A 126 -18.19 5.01 -9.84
CA PRO A 126 -18.35 4.16 -8.67
C PRO A 126 -18.92 4.94 -7.47
N ARG A 127 -19.55 4.21 -6.56
CA ARG A 127 -20.20 4.71 -5.34
C ARG A 127 -19.86 3.88 -4.10
N SER A 128 -19.31 2.69 -4.28
CA SER A 128 -18.93 1.80 -3.18
C SER A 128 -17.69 0.96 -3.52
N PHE A 129 -17.13 0.28 -2.52
CA PHE A 129 -16.03 -0.67 -2.74
C PHE A 129 -16.49 -1.89 -3.55
N ALA A 130 -17.77 -2.27 -3.44
CA ALA A 130 -18.32 -3.41 -4.19
C ALA A 130 -18.36 -3.18 -5.71
N ASP A 131 -18.24 -1.92 -6.15
CA ASP A 131 -18.10 -1.58 -7.57
C ASP A 131 -16.70 -1.90 -8.10
N TYR A 132 -15.79 -2.40 -7.26
CA TYR A 132 -14.45 -2.83 -7.58
C TYR A 132 -14.23 -4.30 -7.19
N VAL A 133 -13.46 -5.00 -8.02
CA VAL A 133 -12.89 -6.30 -7.74
C VAL A 133 -11.38 -6.12 -7.68
N VAL A 134 -10.79 -6.54 -6.57
CA VAL A 134 -9.34 -6.60 -6.38
C VAL A 134 -8.94 -8.06 -6.44
N THR A 135 -8.14 -8.41 -7.45
CA THR A 135 -7.65 -9.77 -7.67
C THR A 135 -6.16 -9.82 -7.35
N VAL A 136 -5.74 -10.83 -6.59
CA VAL A 136 -4.34 -11.07 -6.23
C VAL A 136 -3.87 -12.36 -6.88
N HIS A 137 -2.90 -12.25 -7.76
CA HIS A 137 -2.30 -13.35 -8.51
C HIS A 137 -1.02 -13.83 -7.82
N ARG A 138 -1.18 -14.69 -6.81
CA ARG A 138 -0.06 -15.24 -6.03
C ARG A 138 0.88 -16.11 -6.86
N ASP A 139 0.37 -16.71 -7.92
CA ASP A 139 1.13 -17.46 -8.92
C ASP A 139 2.16 -16.60 -9.67
N ARG A 140 1.95 -15.29 -9.72
CA ARG A 140 2.84 -14.33 -10.41
C ARG A 140 3.90 -13.71 -9.50
N LEU A 141 4.02 -14.18 -8.26
CA LEU A 141 5.03 -13.70 -7.32
C LEU A 141 6.43 -14.13 -7.80
N PRO A 142 7.39 -13.18 -7.90
CA PRO A 142 8.77 -13.52 -8.20
C PRO A 142 9.38 -14.41 -7.10
N ALA A 143 10.34 -15.26 -7.49
CA ALA A 143 11.08 -16.07 -6.53
C ALA A 143 11.78 -15.18 -5.48
N GLY A 144 11.77 -15.61 -4.22
CA GLY A 144 12.38 -14.87 -3.10
C GLY A 144 11.55 -13.67 -2.62
N VAL A 145 10.29 -13.56 -3.03
CA VAL A 145 9.32 -12.59 -2.51
C VAL A 145 8.13 -13.33 -1.93
N GLU A 146 7.70 -12.91 -0.74
CA GLU A 146 6.51 -13.37 -0.08
C GLU A 146 5.48 -12.23 -0.02
N LEU A 147 4.21 -12.53 -0.26
CA LEU A 147 3.12 -11.60 -0.08
C LEU A 147 2.46 -11.83 1.26
N LEU A 148 2.40 -10.79 2.08
CA LEU A 148 1.68 -10.75 3.34
C LEU A 148 0.45 -9.85 3.19
N GLU A 149 -0.67 -10.33 3.71
CA GLU A 149 -1.94 -9.60 3.82
C GLU A 149 -2.26 -9.49 5.31
N PRO A 150 -1.53 -8.62 6.04
CA PRO A 150 -1.59 -8.55 7.49
C PRO A 150 -3.00 -8.24 7.94
#